data_AF-A0A2C9LRM6-F1
#
_entry.id   AF-A0A2C9LRM6-F1
#
_cell.length_a   1.000
_cell.length_b   1.000
_cell.length_c   1.000
_cell.angle_alpha   90.00
_cell.angle_beta   90.00
_cell.angle_gamma   90.00
#
_symmetry.space_group_name_H-M   'P 1'
#
loop_
_entity.id
_entity.type
_entity.pdbx_description
1 polymer ?
#
loop_
_entity_poly.entity_id
_entity_poly.type
_entity_poly.pdbx_seq_one_letter_code
_entity_poly.pdbx_strand_id
1 'polypeptide(L)'
;MSAEGKWVYKQICNSSFPLHPLMPLLIESYVNSVIPKTSKPEHTNEPLSESKIMALFDIKKKTLPEPGGSSVSPGYPDIQEKLLCPQLLILYYLLLYEDLYQTHKKLIDVTKLSLYSDTVMSQIPISYLVQEALKHQNNCQNLFPPMIRLLNIHFPHLCLVEDWLDSHVGLMTKEQQLVKRKTSSSSNTIRPEMVKEGKCNSV
;
A
#
# COMPACT_ATOMS: atom_id res chain seq x y z
N MET A 1 -26.21 -6.38 10.06
CA MET A 1 -25.12 -7.19 9.48
C MET A 1 -25.26 -7.25 7.97
N SER A 2 -24.96 -6.15 7.28
CA SER A 2 -24.97 -6.07 5.81
C SER A 2 -24.09 -7.17 5.19
N ALA A 3 -24.60 -7.84 4.15
CA ALA A 3 -23.89 -8.94 3.46
C ALA A 3 -22.64 -8.45 2.72
N GLU A 4 -22.60 -7.18 2.34
CA GLU A 4 -21.56 -6.54 1.54
C GLU A 4 -20.21 -6.42 2.27
N GLY A 5 -20.20 -6.04 3.56
CA GLY A 5 -18.95 -5.98 4.34
C GLY A 5 -18.28 -7.35 4.54
N LYS A 6 -19.07 -8.45 4.50
CA LYS A 6 -18.52 -9.81 4.51
C LYS A 6 -17.85 -10.15 3.18
N TRP A 7 -18.38 -9.66 2.07
CA TRP A 7 -17.83 -9.91 0.73
C TRP A 7 -16.52 -9.16 0.52
N VAL A 8 -16.46 -7.86 0.84
CA VAL A 8 -15.22 -7.06 0.70
C VAL A 8 -14.09 -7.64 1.53
N TYR A 9 -14.38 -8.01 2.79
CA TYR A 9 -13.39 -8.68 3.64
C TYR A 9 -12.88 -9.99 3.02
N LYS A 10 -13.77 -10.80 2.43
CA LYS A 10 -13.37 -12.04 1.75
C LYS A 10 -12.51 -11.77 0.51
N GLN A 11 -12.81 -10.71 -0.27
CA GLN A 11 -11.97 -10.32 -1.40
C GLN A 11 -10.56 -9.91 -0.94
N ILE A 12 -10.48 -9.14 0.14
CA ILE A 12 -9.18 -8.75 0.74
C ILE A 12 -8.41 -10.00 1.18
N CYS A 13 -9.05 -10.93 1.90
CA CYS A 13 -8.42 -12.15 2.38
C CYS A 13 -7.91 -13.07 1.26
N ASN A 14 -8.58 -13.08 0.11
CA ASN A 14 -8.22 -13.91 -1.04
C ASN A 14 -7.25 -13.20 -2.01
N SER A 15 -6.89 -11.95 -1.73
CA SER A 15 -5.97 -11.21 -2.59
C SER A 15 -4.55 -11.74 -2.45
N SER A 16 -3.84 -11.83 -3.58
CA SER A 16 -2.44 -12.23 -3.63
C SER A 16 -1.69 -11.34 -4.61
N PHE A 17 -0.37 -11.39 -4.56
CA PHE A 17 0.45 -10.77 -5.59
C PHE A 17 0.37 -11.56 -6.92
N PRO A 18 0.48 -10.90 -8.08
CA PRO A 18 0.45 -9.44 -8.28
C PRO A 18 -0.93 -8.84 -7.99
N LEU A 19 -0.95 -7.68 -7.35
CA LEU A 19 -2.18 -7.02 -6.90
C LEU A 19 -3.01 -6.56 -8.10
N HIS A 20 -4.28 -6.96 -8.10
CA HIS A 20 -5.22 -6.55 -9.13
C HIS A 20 -5.51 -5.03 -9.04
N PRO A 21 -5.46 -4.27 -10.16
CA PRO A 21 -5.56 -2.81 -10.15
C PRO A 21 -6.90 -2.26 -9.63
N LEU A 22 -7.97 -3.07 -9.65
CA LEU A 22 -9.28 -2.69 -9.09
C LEU A 22 -9.37 -2.84 -7.56
N MET A 23 -8.40 -3.49 -6.89
CA MET A 23 -8.47 -3.72 -5.45
C MET A 23 -8.44 -2.42 -4.63
N PRO A 24 -7.52 -1.45 -4.90
CA PRO A 24 -7.56 -0.15 -4.24
C PRO A 24 -8.89 0.57 -4.48
N LEU A 25 -9.38 0.59 -5.73
CA LEU A 25 -10.64 1.25 -6.10
C LEU A 25 -11.87 0.64 -5.40
N LEU A 26 -11.88 -0.69 -5.23
CA LEU A 26 -12.92 -1.38 -4.48
C LEU A 26 -12.92 -0.94 -3.01
N ILE A 27 -11.74 -0.89 -2.39
CA ILE A 27 -11.58 -0.45 -1.00
C ILE A 27 -12.01 1.00 -0.86
N GLU A 28 -11.60 1.88 -1.77
CA GLU A 28 -12.02 3.29 -1.78
C GLU A 28 -13.53 3.42 -1.85
N SER A 29 -14.18 2.76 -2.80
CA SER A 29 -15.64 2.79 -2.95
C SER A 29 -16.35 2.27 -1.69
N TYR A 30 -15.84 1.18 -1.11
CA TYR A 30 -16.39 0.61 0.11
C TYR A 30 -16.27 1.57 1.30
N VAL A 31 -15.10 2.15 1.57
CA VAL A 31 -14.91 3.13 2.67
C VAL A 31 -15.82 4.34 2.47
N ASN A 32 -15.94 4.83 1.23
CA ASN A 32 -16.83 5.93 0.88
C ASN A 32 -18.32 5.61 1.10
N SER A 33 -18.72 4.33 1.08
CA SER A 33 -20.09 3.89 1.39
C SER A 33 -20.34 3.68 2.89
N VAL A 34 -19.27 3.50 3.67
CA VAL A 34 -19.31 3.37 5.14
C VAL A 34 -19.36 4.74 5.80
N ILE A 35 -18.57 5.71 5.30
CA ILE A 35 -18.47 7.05 5.90
C ILE A 35 -19.44 8.01 5.20
N PRO A 36 -20.41 8.61 5.91
CA PRO A 36 -21.31 9.59 5.31
C PRO A 36 -20.58 10.82 4.80
N LYS A 37 -20.93 11.20 3.57
CA LYS A 37 -20.49 12.46 2.96
C LYS A 37 -21.54 13.57 3.05
N THR A 38 -22.77 13.21 3.41
CA THR A 38 -23.92 14.11 3.43
C THR A 38 -24.66 14.01 4.75
N SER A 39 -25.29 15.11 5.18
CA SER A 39 -26.07 15.18 6.43
C SER A 39 -27.26 14.21 6.49
N LYS A 40 -27.70 13.65 5.35
CA LYS A 40 -28.63 12.51 5.31
C LYS A 40 -27.83 11.21 5.37
N PRO A 41 -28.01 10.38 6.41
CA PRO A 41 -27.26 9.14 6.55
C PRO A 41 -27.87 8.02 5.70
N GLU A 42 -27.56 7.98 4.41
CA GLU A 42 -27.71 6.76 3.59
C GLU A 42 -26.38 6.00 3.59
N HIS A 43 -25.99 5.41 4.72
CA HIS A 43 -24.85 4.49 4.76
C HIS A 43 -25.39 3.08 4.52
N THR A 44 -24.99 2.46 3.42
CA THR A 44 -25.44 1.10 3.07
C THR A 44 -24.59 0.02 3.77
N ASN A 45 -23.40 0.40 4.26
CA ASN A 45 -22.38 -0.51 4.74
C ASN A 45 -21.89 -0.23 6.16
N GLU A 46 -21.62 -1.31 6.91
CA GLU A 46 -20.99 -1.29 8.23
C GLU A 46 -19.46 -1.34 8.08
N PRO A 47 -18.68 -0.67 8.95
CA PRO A 47 -17.21 -0.80 8.98
C PRO A 47 -16.77 -2.24 9.27
N LEU A 48 -15.54 -2.58 8.90
CA LEU A 48 -14.98 -3.90 9.18
C LEU A 48 -14.83 -4.11 10.69
N SER A 49 -15.18 -5.31 11.16
CA SER A 49 -15.07 -5.63 12.59
C SER A 49 -13.61 -5.77 13.02
N GLU A 50 -13.25 -5.19 14.16
CA GLU A 50 -11.89 -5.27 14.73
C GLU A 50 -11.38 -6.70 14.88
N SER A 51 -12.22 -7.63 15.33
CA SER A 51 -11.83 -9.04 15.48
C SER A 51 -11.38 -9.68 14.17
N LYS A 52 -11.95 -9.26 13.04
CA LYS A 52 -11.56 -9.75 11.70
C LYS A 52 -10.23 -9.16 11.23
N ILE A 53 -9.99 -7.89 11.55
CA ILE A 53 -8.73 -7.20 11.28
C ILE A 53 -7.63 -7.89 12.08
N MET A 54 -7.83 -8.05 13.39
CA MET A 54 -6.89 -8.70 14.29
C MET A 54 -6.60 -10.15 13.90
N ALA A 55 -7.59 -10.91 13.44
CA ALA A 55 -7.39 -12.28 12.98
C ALA A 55 -6.32 -12.38 11.87
N LEU A 56 -6.22 -11.39 10.97
CA LEU A 56 -5.20 -11.39 9.91
C LEU A 56 -3.78 -11.14 10.44
N PHE A 57 -3.64 -10.41 11.54
CA PHE A 57 -2.35 -10.12 12.17
C PHE A 57 -1.95 -11.15 13.23
N ASP A 58 -2.92 -11.80 13.88
CA ASP A 58 -2.68 -12.82 14.92
C ASP A 58 -2.32 -14.20 14.36
N ILE A 59 -2.67 -14.53 13.10
CA ILE A 59 -2.19 -15.78 12.45
C ILE A 59 -0.66 -15.87 12.50
N LYS A 60 0.04 -14.73 12.40
CA LYS A 60 1.50 -14.67 12.55
C LYS A 60 1.97 -15.08 13.95
N LYS A 61 1.24 -14.70 15.01
CA LYS A 61 1.56 -15.04 16.41
C LYS A 61 1.29 -16.52 16.72
N LYS A 62 0.21 -17.09 16.19
CA LYS A 62 -0.16 -18.50 16.41
C LYS A 62 0.75 -19.51 15.72
N THR A 63 1.51 -19.08 14.72
CA THR A 63 2.43 -19.96 13.97
C THR A 63 3.86 -19.89 14.50
N LEU A 64 4.11 -19.14 15.60
CA LEU A 64 5.40 -19.19 16.29
C LEU A 64 5.41 -20.42 17.20
N PRO A 65 6.31 -21.39 17.00
CA PRO A 65 6.38 -22.57 17.84
C PRO A 65 6.80 -22.17 19.26
N GLU A 66 5.97 -22.52 20.24
CA GLU A 66 6.35 -22.58 21.64
C GLU A 66 7.66 -23.38 21.80
N PRO A 67 8.62 -22.94 22.62
CA PRO A 67 9.86 -23.66 22.86
C PRO A 67 9.57 -24.89 23.74
N GLY A 68 9.05 -25.99 23.16
CA GLY A 68 8.80 -27.20 23.95
C GLY A 68 8.05 -28.37 23.31
N GLY A 69 7.73 -28.38 22.01
CA GLY A 69 6.93 -29.46 21.40
C GLY A 69 7.55 -30.03 20.13
N SER A 70 8.16 -31.21 20.21
CA SER A 70 8.66 -31.99 19.09
C SER A 70 7.53 -32.51 18.19
N SER A 71 7.54 -32.18 16.89
CA SER A 71 7.20 -33.09 15.79
C SER A 71 7.24 -32.36 14.43
N VAL A 72 8.30 -32.63 13.69
CA VAL A 72 8.50 -32.58 12.23
C VAL A 72 7.28 -32.17 11.37
N SER A 73 7.39 -31.02 10.71
CA SER A 73 6.97 -30.86 9.30
C SER A 73 7.85 -29.80 8.62
N PRO A 74 8.68 -30.19 7.63
CA PRO A 74 9.48 -29.26 6.85
C PRO A 74 8.69 -28.80 5.60
N GLY A 75 8.33 -27.52 5.52
CA GLY A 75 7.98 -26.88 4.25
C GLY A 75 6.69 -26.07 4.20
N TYR A 76 6.61 -24.91 4.89
CA TYR A 76 5.70 -23.83 4.50
C TYR A 76 6.31 -22.43 4.78
N PRO A 77 7.25 -21.95 3.95
CA PRO A 77 7.58 -20.52 3.87
C PRO A 77 6.44 -19.67 3.24
N ASP A 78 5.45 -20.33 2.63
CA ASP A 78 4.47 -19.72 1.72
C ASP A 78 3.27 -19.02 2.42
N ILE A 79 2.98 -19.30 3.69
CA ILE A 79 1.81 -18.72 4.36
C ILE A 79 2.03 -17.22 4.67
N GLN A 80 3.25 -16.83 5.05
CA GLN A 80 3.54 -15.43 5.39
C GLN A 80 3.52 -14.51 4.17
N GLU A 81 4.06 -14.97 3.04
CA GLU A 81 4.02 -14.23 1.76
C GLU A 81 2.58 -14.12 1.23
N LYS A 82 1.77 -15.18 1.38
CA LYS A 82 0.35 -15.16 1.01
C LYS A 82 -0.48 -14.20 1.85
N LEU A 83 -0.14 -14.01 3.12
CA LEU A 83 -0.85 -13.10 4.02
C LEU A 83 -0.40 -11.65 3.90
N LEU A 84 0.74 -11.38 3.27
CA LEU A 84 1.27 -10.02 3.12
C LEU A 84 0.33 -9.13 2.30
N CYS A 85 -0.20 -9.61 1.18
CA CYS A 85 -1.09 -8.83 0.32
C CYS A 85 -2.41 -8.44 1.05
N PRO A 86 -3.15 -9.38 1.67
CA PRO A 86 -4.32 -9.04 2.48
C PRO A 86 -4.01 -8.08 3.63
N GLN A 87 -2.89 -8.28 4.35
CA GLN A 87 -2.48 -7.41 5.46
C GLN A 87 -2.20 -5.98 4.99
N LEU A 88 -1.57 -5.82 3.82
CA LEU A 88 -1.29 -4.51 3.24
C LEU A 88 -2.57 -3.79 2.81
N LEU A 89 -3.53 -4.52 2.24
CA LEU A 89 -4.83 -3.97 1.86
C LEU A 89 -5.65 -3.54 3.08
N ILE A 90 -5.58 -4.29 4.19
CA ILE A 90 -6.19 -3.87 5.45
C ILE A 90 -5.52 -2.62 6.02
N LEU A 91 -4.19 -2.54 5.97
CA LEU A 91 -3.47 -1.33 6.38
C LEU A 91 -3.93 -0.12 5.55
N TYR A 92 -4.01 -0.26 4.23
CA TYR A 92 -4.52 0.79 3.36
C TYR A 92 -5.97 1.18 3.66
N TYR A 93 -6.86 0.19 3.90
CA TYR A 93 -8.24 0.44 4.31
C TYR A 93 -8.31 1.26 5.61
N LEU A 94 -7.50 0.93 6.61
CA LEU A 94 -7.46 1.62 7.90
C LEU A 94 -7.00 3.07 7.75
N LEU A 95 -5.91 3.28 7.01
CA LEU A 95 -5.39 4.62 6.70
C LEU A 95 -6.43 5.47 5.98
N LEU A 96 -7.12 4.91 4.98
CA LEU A 96 -8.13 5.63 4.21
C LEU A 96 -9.39 5.91 5.04
N TYR A 97 -9.82 4.97 5.87
CA TYR A 97 -10.93 5.15 6.79
C TYR A 97 -10.65 6.30 7.76
N GLU A 98 -9.43 6.36 8.29
CA GLU A 98 -9.03 7.44 9.18
C GLU A 98 -9.01 8.80 8.47
N ASP A 99 -8.42 8.90 7.27
CA ASP A 99 -8.38 10.13 6.47
C ASP A 99 -9.78 10.68 6.19
N LEU A 100 -10.69 9.80 5.75
CA LEU A 100 -12.07 10.18 5.44
C LEU A 100 -12.88 10.49 6.70
N TYR A 101 -12.67 9.76 7.80
CA TYR A 101 -13.28 10.09 9.08
C TYR A 101 -12.86 11.48 9.54
N GLN A 102 -11.56 11.79 9.51
CA GLN A 102 -11.04 13.10 9.89
C GLN A 102 -11.55 14.22 8.97
N THR A 103 -11.65 13.96 7.67
CA THR A 103 -12.16 14.91 6.67
C THR A 103 -13.64 15.22 6.88
N HIS A 104 -14.46 14.20 7.17
CA HIS A 104 -15.91 14.33 7.29
C HIS A 104 -16.41 14.38 8.75
N LYS A 105 -15.53 14.44 9.76
CA LYS A 105 -15.90 14.43 11.20
C LYS A 105 -16.96 15.46 11.62
N LYS A 106 -17.07 16.57 10.89
CA LYS A 106 -18.09 17.62 11.13
C LYS A 106 -19.50 17.21 10.71
N LEU A 107 -19.61 16.20 9.84
CA LEU A 107 -20.85 15.69 9.25
C LEU A 107 -21.23 14.32 9.83
N ILE A 108 -20.29 13.64 10.47
CA ILE A 108 -20.48 12.33 11.10
C ILE A 108 -21.14 12.56 12.46
N ASP A 109 -22.29 11.93 12.67
CA ASP A 109 -22.85 11.77 14.00
C ASP A 109 -21.92 10.82 14.78
N VAL A 110 -21.14 11.38 15.70
CA VAL A 110 -20.09 10.70 16.49
C VAL A 110 -20.64 9.48 17.24
N THR A 111 -21.96 9.40 17.42
CA THR A 111 -22.62 8.28 18.10
C THR A 111 -22.77 7.01 17.25
N LYS A 112 -22.61 7.10 15.92
CA LYS A 112 -22.85 5.96 14.99
C LYS A 112 -21.59 5.40 14.35
N LEU A 113 -20.54 6.20 14.25
CA LEU A 113 -19.31 5.80 13.60
C LEU A 113 -18.14 6.14 14.52
N SER A 114 -17.40 5.11 14.91
CA SER A 114 -16.23 5.26 15.79
C SER A 114 -14.95 4.95 15.02
N LEU A 115 -13.86 5.57 15.47
CA LEU A 115 -12.52 5.17 15.04
C LEU A 115 -12.19 3.78 15.60
N TYR A 116 -11.29 3.10 14.90
CA TYR A 116 -10.70 1.86 15.39
C TYR A 116 -9.90 2.12 16.67
N SER A 117 -9.94 1.17 17.60
CA SER A 117 -9.28 1.30 18.90
C SER A 117 -7.75 1.38 18.76
N ASP A 118 -7.11 2.13 19.66
CA ASP A 118 -5.64 2.24 19.74
C ASP A 118 -4.97 0.86 19.95
N THR A 119 -5.71 -0.09 20.54
CA THR A 119 -5.25 -1.47 20.70
C THR A 119 -5.11 -2.18 19.36
N VAL A 120 -6.04 -1.96 18.41
CA VAL A 120 -5.92 -2.53 17.07
C VAL A 120 -4.76 -1.88 16.31
N MET A 121 -4.65 -0.55 16.37
CA MET A 121 -3.61 0.18 15.64
C MET A 121 -2.19 -0.18 16.11
N SER A 122 -1.97 -0.28 17.41
CA SER A 122 -0.66 -0.65 17.99
C SER A 122 -0.21 -2.09 17.68
N GLN A 123 -1.16 -2.98 17.38
CA GLN A 123 -0.86 -4.37 17.04
C GLN A 123 -0.48 -4.56 15.57
N ILE A 124 -0.67 -3.54 14.72
CA ILE A 124 -0.36 -3.61 13.30
C ILE A 124 1.13 -3.25 13.10
N PRO A 125 1.96 -4.16 12.56
CA PRO A 125 3.38 -3.89 12.35
C PRO A 125 3.58 -3.07 11.07
N ILE A 126 3.22 -1.78 11.11
CA ILE A 126 3.20 -0.87 9.94
C ILE A 126 4.55 -0.86 9.22
N SER A 127 5.66 -0.58 9.92
CA SER A 127 7.00 -0.50 9.32
C SER A 127 7.36 -1.78 8.56
N TYR A 128 7.15 -2.94 9.20
CA TYR A 128 7.43 -4.23 8.59
C TYR A 128 6.59 -4.47 7.34
N LEU A 129 5.29 -4.20 7.37
CA LEU A 129 4.40 -4.42 6.23
C LEU A 129 4.80 -3.57 5.04
N VAL A 130 5.15 -2.31 5.27
CA VAL A 130 5.53 -1.40 4.20
C VAL A 130 6.91 -1.77 3.65
N GLN A 131 7.89 -2.09 4.51
CA GLN A 131 9.20 -2.59 4.07
C GLN A 131 9.08 -3.86 3.23
N GLU A 132 8.29 -4.84 3.68
CA GLU A 132 8.13 -6.10 2.96
C GLU A 132 7.38 -5.90 1.64
N ALA A 133 6.38 -5.03 1.63
CA ALA A 133 5.69 -4.71 0.40
C ALA A 133 6.62 -3.99 -0.60
N LEU A 134 7.54 -3.13 -0.14
CA LEU A 134 8.47 -2.41 -1.01
C LEU A 134 9.44 -3.34 -1.74
N LYS A 135 9.85 -4.44 -1.10
CA LYS A 135 10.59 -5.52 -1.79
C LYS A 135 9.78 -6.11 -2.96
N HIS A 136 8.46 -6.05 -2.86
CA HIS A 136 7.50 -6.52 -3.85
C HIS A 136 6.86 -5.36 -4.65
N GLN A 137 7.53 -4.21 -4.78
CA GLN A 137 6.96 -2.98 -5.37
C GLN A 137 6.30 -3.20 -6.72
N ASN A 138 6.91 -4.02 -7.61
CA ASN A 138 6.35 -4.34 -8.93
C ASN A 138 4.97 -5.01 -8.88
N ASN A 139 4.66 -5.70 -7.78
CA ASN A 139 3.41 -6.41 -7.60
C ASN A 139 2.33 -5.54 -6.94
N CYS A 140 2.65 -4.33 -6.44
CA CYS A 140 1.72 -3.45 -5.73
C CYS A 140 1.78 -1.99 -6.21
N GLN A 141 2.29 -1.74 -7.42
CA GLN A 141 2.61 -0.40 -7.92
C GLN A 141 1.45 0.61 -7.83
N ASN A 142 0.20 0.16 -8.00
CA ASN A 142 -0.98 1.03 -7.96
C ASN A 142 -1.44 1.40 -6.53
N LEU A 143 -1.06 0.60 -5.53
CA LEU A 143 -1.42 0.82 -4.13
C LEU A 143 -0.41 1.73 -3.42
N PHE A 144 0.87 1.66 -3.82
CA PHE A 144 1.94 2.35 -3.13
C PHE A 144 1.80 3.88 -3.07
N PRO A 145 1.63 4.60 -4.19
CA PRO A 145 1.55 6.05 -4.15
C PRO A 145 0.47 6.60 -3.20
N PRO A 146 -0.80 6.12 -3.24
CA PRO A 146 -1.81 6.61 -2.30
C PRO A 146 -1.54 6.17 -0.86
N MET A 147 -1.00 4.97 -0.64
CA MET A 147 -0.68 4.47 0.69
C MET A 147 0.46 5.25 1.36
N ILE A 148 1.55 5.53 0.64
CA ILE A 148 2.66 6.35 1.17
C ILE A 148 2.19 7.77 1.49
N ARG A 149 1.34 8.35 0.63
CA ARG A 149 0.74 9.66 0.90
C ARG A 149 -0.03 9.66 2.21
N LEU A 150 -0.86 8.64 2.46
CA LEU A 150 -1.62 8.50 3.70
C LEU A 150 -0.71 8.29 4.91
N LEU A 151 0.37 7.50 4.78
CA LEU A 151 1.35 7.31 5.84
C LEU A 151 2.03 8.63 6.25
N ASN A 152 2.41 9.46 5.27
CA ASN A 152 2.98 10.78 5.55
C ASN A 152 2.01 11.72 6.29
N ILE A 153 0.70 11.54 6.11
CA ILE A 153 -0.34 12.35 6.75
C ILE A 153 -0.60 11.87 8.19
N HIS A 154 -0.84 10.57 8.36
CA HIS A 154 -1.26 10.00 9.65
C HIS A 154 -0.10 9.63 10.57
N PHE A 155 1.05 9.26 10.01
CA PHE A 155 2.21 8.75 10.73
C PHE A 155 3.51 9.48 10.33
N PRO A 156 3.58 10.83 10.48
CA PRO A 156 4.75 11.58 10.07
C PRO A 156 6.02 11.14 10.81
N HIS A 157 5.90 10.68 12.06
CA HIS A 157 7.03 10.18 12.84
C HIS A 157 7.65 8.91 12.26
N LEU A 158 6.86 8.00 11.68
CA LEU A 158 7.38 6.81 10.99
C LEU A 158 8.21 7.23 9.77
N CYS A 159 7.70 8.18 9.00
CA CYS A 159 8.37 8.70 7.81
C CYS A 159 9.66 9.47 8.13
N LEU A 160 9.72 10.14 9.28
CA LEU A 160 10.89 10.91 9.73
C LEU A 160 11.98 10.03 10.36
N VAL A 161 11.59 8.96 11.04
CA VAL A 161 12.50 8.10 11.81
C VAL A 161 13.14 7.02 10.92
N GLU A 162 12.49 6.67 9.83
CA GLU A 162 12.88 5.54 9.03
C GLU A 162 13.40 5.95 7.64
N ASP A 163 14.74 6.07 7.52
CA ASP A 163 15.48 6.35 6.26
C ASP A 163 15.08 5.42 5.09
N TRP A 164 14.45 4.28 5.37
CA TRP A 164 13.99 3.34 4.34
C TRP A 164 12.85 3.91 3.50
N LEU A 165 11.96 4.77 4.03
CA LEU A 165 10.85 5.29 3.24
C LEU A 165 11.33 6.32 2.21
N ASP A 166 12.20 7.23 2.61
CA ASP A 166 12.83 8.25 1.73
C ASP A 166 13.66 7.60 0.62
N SER A 167 14.41 6.53 0.95
CA SER A 167 15.16 5.76 -0.04
C SER A 167 14.24 5.19 -1.14
N HIS A 168 13.06 4.69 -0.80
CA HIS A 168 12.15 4.07 -1.76
C HIS A 168 11.29 5.08 -2.54
N VAL A 169 10.84 6.18 -1.92
CA VAL A 169 10.17 7.29 -2.64
C VAL A 169 11.12 7.94 -3.65
N GLY A 170 12.40 8.07 -3.29
CA GLY A 170 13.46 8.51 -4.20
C GLY A 170 13.69 7.55 -5.38
N LEU A 171 13.53 6.23 -5.18
CA LEU A 171 13.66 5.21 -6.22
C LEU A 171 12.45 5.17 -7.19
N MET A 172 11.22 5.34 -6.69
CA MET A 172 10.02 5.46 -7.55
C MET A 172 10.16 6.62 -8.55
N THR A 173 10.73 7.74 -8.10
CA THR A 173 10.98 8.91 -8.95
C THR A 173 12.05 8.63 -10.02
N LYS A 174 13.05 7.80 -9.70
CA LYS A 174 14.15 7.44 -10.62
C LYS A 174 13.74 6.40 -11.67
N GLU A 175 12.97 5.37 -11.31
CA GLU A 175 12.49 4.36 -12.28
C GLU A 175 11.52 4.96 -13.32
N GLN A 176 10.61 5.83 -12.90
CA GLN A 176 9.70 6.52 -13.82
C GLN A 176 10.44 7.44 -14.82
N GLN A 177 11.58 8.01 -14.42
CA GLN A 177 12.43 8.78 -15.33
C GLN A 177 13.22 7.91 -16.31
N LEU A 178 13.63 6.70 -15.91
CA LEU A 178 14.35 5.77 -16.80
C LEU A 178 13.44 5.20 -17.89
N VAL A 179 12.16 4.94 -17.58
CA VAL A 179 11.17 4.47 -18.56
C VAL A 179 10.82 5.57 -19.58
N LYS A 180 10.71 6.84 -19.15
CA LYS A 180 10.50 7.99 -20.05
C LYS A 180 11.69 8.26 -20.99
N ARG A 181 12.92 7.89 -20.60
CA ARG A 181 14.11 8.03 -21.46
C ARG A 181 14.21 7.00 -22.59
N LYS A 182 13.50 5.86 -22.51
CA LYS A 182 13.54 4.81 -23.54
C LYS A 182 12.54 5.00 -24.69
N THR A 183 11.53 5.87 -24.56
CA THR A 183 10.54 6.12 -25.62
C THR A 183 10.82 7.37 -26.45
N SER A 184 11.97 8.01 -26.27
CA SER A 184 12.41 9.17 -27.07
C SER A 184 13.82 8.95 -27.66
N SER A 185 14.07 7.78 -28.25
CA SER A 185 15.21 7.58 -29.14
C SER A 185 14.70 7.30 -30.55
N SER A 186 14.19 8.35 -31.21
CA SER A 186 14.23 8.41 -32.66
C SER A 186 15.70 8.48 -33.07
N SER A 187 16.11 7.52 -33.90
CA SER A 187 17.39 7.50 -34.58
C SER A 187 17.73 8.85 -35.21
N ASN A 188 18.91 9.38 -34.90
CA ASN A 188 19.65 10.22 -35.83
C ASN A 188 21.07 9.64 -35.94
N THR A 189 21.27 8.84 -36.99
CA THR A 189 22.58 8.41 -37.46
C THR A 189 23.29 9.63 -38.05
N ILE A 190 24.25 10.19 -37.33
CA ILE A 190 25.18 11.20 -37.87
C ILE A 190 26.37 10.44 -38.48
N ARG A 191 26.53 10.56 -39.80
CA ARG A 191 27.72 10.09 -40.53
C ARG A 191 28.88 11.09 -40.36
N PRO A 192 30.14 10.65 -40.26
CA PRO A 192 31.29 11.57 -40.21
C PRO A 192 31.79 11.87 -41.64
N GLU A 193 31.81 13.15 -42.04
CA GLU A 193 32.47 13.61 -43.27
C GLU A 193 33.52 14.70 -42.96
N MET A 194 34.78 14.27 -43.03
CA MET A 194 35.99 14.94 -43.54
C MET A 194 36.29 16.41 -43.15
N VAL A 195 37.23 16.56 -42.20
CA VAL A 195 38.06 17.76 -42.02
C VAL A 195 39.03 17.87 -43.20
N LYS A 196 38.96 18.97 -43.97
CA LYS A 196 39.99 19.37 -44.93
C LYS A 196 40.86 20.49 -44.38
N GLU A 197 42.16 20.28 -44.57
CA GLU A 197 43.33 21.00 -44.11
C GLU A 197 43.35 22.48 -44.54
N GLY A 198 43.63 23.38 -43.59
CA GLY A 198 44.03 24.76 -43.84
C GLY A 198 45.54 24.84 -44.04
N LYS A 199 45.97 25.22 -45.25
CA LYS A 199 47.36 25.34 -45.67
C LYS A 199 47.97 26.67 -45.19
N CYS A 200 49.18 26.59 -44.66
CA CYS A 200 50.08 27.70 -44.32
C CYS A 200 50.18 28.76 -45.43
N ASN A 201 50.28 30.03 -45.04
CA ASN A 201 51.01 31.05 -45.76
C ASN A 201 51.91 31.81 -44.79
N SER A 202 53.21 31.77 -45.05
CA SER A 202 54.25 32.58 -44.42
C SER A 202 55.13 33.09 -45.56
N VAL A 203 55.01 34.39 -45.89
CA VAL A 203 56.08 35.29 -46.34
C VAL A 203 55.63 36.71 -46.00
#